data_AF-A0A7Y5QAI8-F1
#
_entry.id   AF-A0A7Y5QAI8-F1
#
_cell.length_a   1.000
_cell.length_b   1.000
_cell.length_c   1.000
_cell.angle_alpha   90.00
_cell.angle_beta   90.00
_cell.angle_gamma   90.00
#
_symmetry.space_group_name_H-M   'P 1'
#
loop_
_entity.id
_entity.type
_entity.pdbx_description
1 polymer ?
#
loop_
_entity_poly.entity_id
_entity_poly.type
_entity_poly.pdbx_seq_one_letter_code
_entity_poly.pdbx_strand_id
1 'polypeptide(L)'
;MSFVRLLSRTGMVALLAFAMLLPFASVSAQDLPVLVLPVDQAQFLPGAVFDFRVEVHAEALPEDFAVTVGTEPTAESWAFGPEDAPTPAQSWVWRSVTAPAPGEYVVEVTAADATTSVTWVVREPSSERVARNIILFVADGMSVPTITAARAARGITQGRPINRLAMDSAEFIGLASTSSVDSIMADSANTASALNTGHIGSVNATGSYSDTSPDSLDDPRVETLGSLVSRLYGMSVGVVTTADFSDATPAAVWAHGRNRGNGNRNAYLVQALESGYVDVLMGGGARRLIPQTVEGSRREDDRDLYAEYEAAGYTIVTSATEMNAALAAGGADQMLGVFHPNDMNVWLDRNVYTDNLGEFTDQPGLTDMTLAAIQVLSQNENGFYLQVEAASVDKQLHPLDQERALSDLIEFDQAIAAAAAWAAENAPDTLIIATADHGHGYDVYGTVNLDEFTAATDDAGRREAIDVYNGARYPNYPDVDGDGFPEWQDASRVFAGTVNNGPDHTEDFQVSPVPRVPAIDDGNGVYVDNPEDDPNGIPVSGVLDIGSSTGVHTLQDVPVFAWGPGAQSVVGLYHQSEIFFIMASALGLNPAAGS
;
A
#
# COMPACT_ATOMS: atom_id res chain seq x y z
N MET A 1 -67.87 28.97 6.45
CA MET A 1 -67.76 30.11 5.52
C MET A 1 -66.68 29.76 4.51
N SER A 2 -67.09 29.22 3.36
CA SER A 2 -66.95 29.83 2.01
C SER A 2 -65.52 29.72 1.44
N PHE A 3 -65.25 28.75 0.56
CA PHE A 3 -65.39 28.79 -0.92
C PHE A 3 -64.28 29.61 -1.62
N VAL A 4 -63.40 28.93 -2.36
CA VAL A 4 -63.00 29.29 -3.75
C VAL A 4 -62.71 27.99 -4.52
N ARG A 5 -63.13 27.96 -5.80
CA ARG A 5 -63.15 26.86 -6.78
C ARG A 5 -62.25 27.19 -7.97
N LEU A 6 -61.68 26.14 -8.60
CA LEU A 6 -61.30 25.98 -10.04
C LEU A 6 -60.18 26.90 -10.57
N LEU A 7 -59.26 26.56 -11.50
CA LEU A 7 -59.15 25.66 -12.67
C LEU A 7 -57.63 25.66 -13.03
N SER A 8 -56.95 24.65 -13.56
CA SER A 8 -57.06 24.16 -14.95
C SER A 8 -55.95 23.12 -15.23
N ARG A 9 -56.15 22.36 -16.30
CA ARG A 9 -55.42 21.18 -16.78
C ARG A 9 -54.01 21.48 -17.32
N THR A 10 -53.10 20.55 -17.06
CA THR A 10 -51.95 20.19 -17.92
C THR A 10 -51.67 18.72 -17.59
N GLY A 11 -51.98 17.77 -18.46
CA GLY A 11 -51.06 17.37 -19.54
C GLY A 11 -50.06 16.33 -19.01
N MET A 12 -50.53 15.19 -18.51
CA MET A 12 -49.66 14.11 -18.03
C MET A 12 -49.26 13.24 -19.23
N VAL A 13 -48.09 13.53 -19.80
CA VAL A 13 -47.41 12.63 -20.73
C VAL A 13 -46.78 11.52 -19.90
N ALA A 14 -47.33 10.31 -20.01
CA ALA A 14 -46.70 9.12 -19.46
C ALA A 14 -45.48 8.76 -20.33
N LEU A 15 -44.28 9.17 -19.91
CA LEU A 15 -43.05 8.54 -20.38
C LEU A 15 -42.96 7.16 -19.70
N LEU A 16 -43.28 6.12 -20.44
CA LEU A 16 -42.88 4.75 -20.11
C LEU A 16 -41.37 4.64 -20.37
N ALA A 17 -40.56 4.89 -19.33
CA ALA A 17 -39.17 4.48 -19.33
C ALA A 17 -39.12 2.96 -19.12
N PHE A 18 -38.86 2.23 -20.19
CA PHE A 18 -38.55 0.81 -20.14
C PHE A 18 -37.10 0.69 -19.66
N ALA A 19 -36.88 0.72 -18.34
CA ALA A 19 -35.61 0.34 -17.76
C ALA A 19 -35.47 -1.18 -17.94
N MET A 20 -34.75 -1.60 -18.97
CA MET A 20 -34.20 -2.95 -19.00
C MET A 20 -33.18 -3.05 -17.86
N LEU A 21 -33.63 -3.63 -16.75
CA LEU A 21 -32.76 -4.21 -15.74
C LEU A 21 -32.02 -5.38 -16.41
N LEU A 22 -30.85 -5.09 -16.97
CA LEU A 22 -29.85 -6.13 -17.21
C LEU A 22 -29.31 -6.56 -15.85
N PRO A 23 -29.20 -7.87 -15.58
CA PRO A 23 -28.51 -8.33 -14.38
C PRO A 23 -27.04 -7.91 -14.51
N PHE A 24 -26.57 -7.09 -13.58
CA PHE A 24 -25.14 -6.88 -13.38
C PHE A 24 -24.55 -8.19 -12.83
N ALA A 25 -24.20 -9.10 -13.73
CA ALA A 25 -23.15 -10.05 -13.44
C ALA A 25 -21.84 -9.25 -13.42
N SER A 26 -21.01 -9.48 -12.41
CA SER A 26 -19.61 -9.05 -12.42
C SER A 26 -18.93 -9.71 -13.62
N VAL A 27 -18.80 -8.95 -14.70
CA VAL A 27 -18.02 -9.32 -15.89
C VAL A 27 -16.57 -9.17 -15.46
N SER A 28 -15.83 -10.29 -15.38
CA SER A 28 -14.37 -10.23 -15.25
C SER A 28 -13.80 -9.55 -16.49
N ALA A 29 -12.64 -8.88 -16.42
CA ALA A 29 -11.97 -8.34 -17.61
C ALA A 29 -11.77 -9.41 -18.71
N GLN A 30 -11.78 -10.69 -18.33
CA GLN A 30 -11.71 -11.86 -19.22
C GLN A 30 -12.99 -12.14 -20.02
N ASP A 31 -14.14 -11.59 -19.61
CA ASP A 31 -15.45 -11.79 -20.24
C ASP A 31 -15.77 -10.73 -21.31
N LEU A 32 -14.92 -9.71 -21.47
CA LEU A 32 -15.09 -8.69 -22.50
C LEU A 32 -14.62 -9.23 -23.86
N PRO A 33 -15.37 -8.97 -24.95
CA PRO A 33 -14.94 -9.35 -26.30
C PRO A 33 -13.66 -8.61 -26.74
N VAL A 34 -13.42 -7.42 -26.16
CA VAL A 34 -12.21 -6.62 -26.37
C VAL A 34 -11.76 -6.02 -25.04
N LEU A 35 -10.48 -6.22 -24.68
CA LEU A 35 -9.80 -5.58 -23.55
C LEU A 35 -8.85 -4.49 -24.09
N VAL A 36 -8.84 -3.32 -23.46
CA VAL A 36 -7.94 -2.20 -23.80
C VAL A 36 -7.23 -1.75 -22.52
N LEU A 37 -5.90 -1.76 -22.54
CA LEU A 37 -5.04 -1.40 -21.41
C LEU A 37 -4.03 -0.34 -21.86
N PRO A 38 -3.82 0.78 -21.15
CA PRO A 38 -4.45 1.17 -19.89
C PRO A 38 -5.97 1.31 -19.97
N VAL A 39 -6.64 1.08 -18.84
CA VAL A 39 -8.10 1.08 -18.73
C VAL A 39 -8.73 2.46 -18.98
N ASP A 40 -10.05 2.52 -19.12
CA ASP A 40 -10.80 3.78 -19.20
C ASP A 40 -10.48 4.70 -18.01
N GLN A 41 -10.41 5.99 -18.28
CA GLN A 41 -10.03 7.04 -17.34
C GLN A 41 -8.60 6.92 -16.77
N ALA A 42 -7.74 6.10 -17.37
CA ALA A 42 -6.31 6.11 -17.04
C ALA A 42 -5.73 7.51 -17.27
N GLN A 43 -4.88 7.93 -16.33
CA GLN A 43 -4.33 9.28 -16.31
C GLN A 43 -2.81 9.23 -16.38
N PHE A 44 -2.20 10.19 -17.07
CA PHE A 44 -0.78 10.16 -17.40
C PHE A 44 -0.14 11.53 -17.17
N LEU A 45 1.17 11.52 -16.93
CA LEU A 45 2.01 12.69 -17.18
C LEU A 45 2.43 12.73 -18.65
N PRO A 46 2.55 13.91 -19.28
CA PRO A 46 3.02 14.00 -20.66
C PRO A 46 4.42 13.41 -20.82
N GLY A 47 4.59 12.49 -21.76
CA GLY A 47 5.88 11.82 -22.02
C GLY A 47 6.28 10.74 -21.01
N ALA A 48 5.41 10.39 -20.05
CA ALA A 48 5.60 9.19 -19.25
C ALA A 48 5.49 7.94 -20.13
N VAL A 49 6.30 6.94 -19.81
CA VAL A 49 6.36 5.68 -20.56
C VAL A 49 5.31 4.71 -20.05
N PHE A 50 4.59 4.05 -20.95
CA PHE A 50 3.67 2.97 -20.62
C PHE A 50 3.56 1.97 -21.77
N ASP A 51 3.09 0.76 -21.48
CA ASP A 51 2.74 -0.20 -22.51
C ASP A 51 1.25 -0.09 -22.83
N PHE A 52 0.92 -0.08 -24.12
CA PHE A 52 -0.45 -0.13 -24.63
C PHE A 52 -0.76 -1.56 -25.07
N ARG A 53 -1.86 -2.16 -24.61
CA ARG A 53 -2.30 -3.49 -25.03
C ARG A 53 -3.76 -3.51 -25.43
N VAL A 54 -4.04 -4.29 -26.47
CA VAL A 54 -5.39 -4.64 -26.90
C VAL A 54 -5.49 -6.15 -27.01
N GLU A 55 -6.56 -6.73 -26.45
CA GLU A 55 -6.89 -8.14 -26.61
C GLU A 55 -8.28 -8.28 -27.22
N VAL A 56 -8.42 -9.18 -28.19
CA VAL A 56 -9.69 -9.56 -28.81
C VAL A 56 -9.95 -11.03 -28.49
N HIS A 57 -10.96 -11.31 -27.67
CA HIS A 57 -11.25 -12.65 -27.15
C HIS A 57 -12.09 -13.43 -28.18
N ALA A 58 -11.45 -13.80 -29.30
CA ALA A 58 -12.07 -14.53 -30.41
C ALA A 58 -11.14 -15.60 -31.00
N GLU A 59 -11.71 -16.63 -31.62
CA GLU A 59 -10.93 -17.72 -32.26
C GLU A 59 -10.01 -17.22 -33.39
N ALA A 60 -10.39 -16.14 -34.06
CA ALA A 60 -9.61 -15.47 -35.09
C ALA A 60 -9.90 -13.97 -35.08
N LEU A 61 -8.94 -13.17 -35.56
CA LEU A 61 -9.10 -11.73 -35.69
C LEU A 61 -10.17 -11.41 -36.75
N PRO A 62 -11.17 -10.55 -36.43
CA PRO A 62 -12.15 -10.09 -37.41
C PRO A 62 -11.51 -9.28 -38.54
N GLU A 63 -12.06 -9.36 -39.77
CA GLU A 63 -11.57 -8.60 -40.92
C GLU A 63 -11.66 -7.08 -40.73
N ASP A 64 -12.58 -6.63 -39.88
CA ASP A 64 -12.83 -5.23 -39.54
C ASP A 64 -12.03 -4.73 -38.32
N PHE A 65 -11.05 -5.51 -37.84
CA PHE A 65 -10.23 -5.09 -36.71
C PHE A 65 -9.50 -3.77 -36.98
N ALA A 66 -9.70 -2.79 -36.10
CA ALA A 66 -9.04 -1.49 -36.18
C ALA A 66 -8.82 -0.89 -34.79
N VAL A 67 -7.71 -0.18 -34.62
CA VAL A 67 -7.41 0.59 -33.40
C VAL A 67 -7.12 2.04 -33.82
N THR A 68 -7.80 3.00 -33.18
CA THR A 68 -7.57 4.45 -33.36
C THR A 68 -7.27 5.10 -32.02
N VAL A 69 -6.45 6.17 -32.01
CA VAL A 69 -6.11 6.94 -30.81
C VAL A 69 -6.17 8.44 -31.15
N GLY A 70 -7.06 9.20 -30.49
CA GLY A 70 -7.24 10.65 -30.68
C GLY A 70 -8.02 11.06 -31.94
N THR A 71 -8.07 12.37 -32.23
CA THR A 71 -8.83 12.96 -33.36
C THR A 71 -8.07 13.05 -34.69
N GLU A 72 -6.76 12.79 -34.68
CA GLU A 72 -5.91 12.74 -35.87
C GLU A 72 -5.29 11.35 -35.96
N PRO A 73 -5.74 10.48 -36.88
CA PRO A 73 -5.02 9.26 -37.15
C PRO A 73 -3.76 9.67 -37.91
N THR A 74 -2.60 9.75 -37.24
CA THR A 74 -1.34 9.64 -38.00
C THR A 74 -1.17 8.17 -38.37
N ALA A 75 -1.98 7.78 -39.36
CA ALA A 75 -2.23 6.44 -39.90
C ALA A 75 -0.98 5.75 -40.53
N GLU A 76 0.24 6.22 -40.25
CA GLU A 76 1.48 5.68 -40.80
C GLU A 76 2.51 5.20 -39.74
N SER A 77 2.27 5.35 -38.42
CA SER A 77 3.30 5.03 -37.39
C SER A 77 3.02 3.82 -36.49
N TRP A 78 1.91 3.10 -36.67
CA TRP A 78 1.58 1.91 -35.87
C TRP A 78 1.41 0.71 -36.81
N ALA A 79 2.51 0.25 -37.39
CA ALA A 79 2.52 -0.98 -38.15
C ALA A 79 2.35 -2.15 -37.17
N PHE A 80 1.16 -2.76 -37.16
CA PHE A 80 0.84 -3.94 -36.36
C PHE A 80 1.53 -5.17 -36.96
N GLY A 81 2.76 -5.43 -36.51
CA GLY A 81 3.51 -6.65 -36.78
C GLY A 81 3.29 -7.70 -35.67
N PRO A 82 3.44 -9.00 -35.95
CA PRO A 82 3.23 -10.04 -34.96
C PRO A 82 4.49 -10.19 -34.09
N GLU A 83 4.43 -9.73 -32.85
CA GLU A 83 5.20 -10.30 -31.74
C GLU A 83 4.25 -10.40 -30.54
N ASP A 84 3.68 -11.59 -30.30
CA ASP A 84 3.90 -12.37 -29.07
C ASP A 84 2.88 -13.51 -28.87
N ALA A 85 3.13 -14.30 -27.81
CA ALA A 85 2.77 -15.69 -27.49
C ALA A 85 1.32 -16.15 -27.75
N PRO A 86 1.08 -17.48 -27.92
CA PRO A 86 -0.26 -18.03 -28.08
C PRO A 86 -1.11 -17.83 -26.81
N THR A 87 -1.94 -16.80 -26.83
CA THR A 87 -3.03 -16.59 -25.88
C THR A 87 -4.35 -17.19 -26.38
N PRO A 88 -5.33 -17.44 -25.51
CA PRO A 88 -6.71 -17.76 -25.93
C PRO A 88 -7.36 -16.61 -26.73
N ALA A 89 -6.86 -15.39 -26.55
CA ALA A 89 -7.22 -14.19 -27.28
C ALA A 89 -6.24 -13.88 -28.43
N GLN A 90 -6.63 -13.04 -29.39
CA GLN A 90 -5.69 -12.36 -30.29
C GLN A 90 -5.25 -11.06 -29.60
N SER A 91 -3.96 -10.90 -29.28
CA SER A 91 -3.45 -9.74 -28.53
C SER A 91 -2.35 -8.98 -29.25
N TRP A 92 -2.26 -7.67 -28.99
CA TRP A 92 -1.18 -6.80 -29.41
C TRP A 92 -0.70 -5.95 -28.26
N VAL A 93 0.62 -5.84 -28.11
CA VAL A 93 1.26 -4.97 -27.13
C VAL A 93 2.24 -4.03 -27.81
N TRP A 94 2.09 -2.74 -27.56
CA TRP A 94 3.06 -1.71 -27.92
C TRP A 94 3.83 -1.33 -26.67
N ARG A 95 5.12 -1.66 -26.67
CA ARG A 95 6.00 -1.43 -25.52
C ARG A 95 6.54 0.00 -25.53
N SER A 96 6.64 0.59 -24.36
CA SER A 96 7.30 1.88 -24.14
C SER A 96 6.73 3.04 -24.99
N VAL A 97 5.40 3.11 -25.07
CA VAL A 97 4.66 4.21 -25.68
C VAL A 97 4.73 5.46 -24.80
N THR A 98 4.58 6.64 -25.42
CA THR A 98 4.44 7.92 -24.72
C THR A 98 3.32 8.76 -25.33
N ALA A 99 2.58 9.49 -24.50
CA ALA A 99 1.64 10.52 -24.96
C ALA A 99 2.24 11.92 -24.69
N PRO A 100 2.67 12.68 -25.71
CA PRO A 100 3.55 13.83 -25.50
C PRO A 100 2.80 15.14 -25.14
N ALA A 101 1.50 15.24 -25.45
CA ALA A 101 0.73 16.46 -25.24
C ALA A 101 -0.37 16.24 -24.18
N PRO A 102 -0.61 17.22 -23.30
CA PRO A 102 -1.79 17.22 -22.44
C PRO A 102 -3.09 17.18 -23.26
N GLY A 103 -4.10 16.51 -22.71
CA GLY A 103 -5.41 16.39 -23.34
C GLY A 103 -6.07 15.04 -23.15
N GLU A 104 -7.28 14.93 -23.67
CA GLU A 104 -8.02 13.67 -23.71
C GLU A 104 -7.70 12.90 -25.00
N TYR A 105 -7.41 11.62 -24.85
CA TYR A 105 -7.13 10.69 -25.94
C TYR A 105 -8.19 9.59 -25.91
N VAL A 106 -9.08 9.59 -26.90
CA VAL A 106 -10.04 8.51 -27.09
C VAL A 106 -9.38 7.41 -27.89
N VAL A 107 -9.32 6.21 -27.33
CA VAL A 107 -8.88 4.99 -28.01
C VAL A 107 -10.14 4.24 -28.43
N GLU A 108 -10.30 3.97 -29.71
CA GLU A 108 -11.39 3.12 -30.20
C GLU A 108 -10.81 1.83 -30.79
N VAL A 109 -11.37 0.70 -30.39
CA VAL A 109 -11.06 -0.61 -30.94
C VAL A 109 -12.31 -1.18 -31.58
N THR A 110 -12.29 -1.37 -32.89
CA THR A 110 -13.34 -2.08 -33.63
C THR A 110 -12.94 -3.52 -33.84
N ALA A 111 -13.83 -4.47 -33.57
CA ALA A 111 -13.66 -5.89 -33.84
C ALA A 111 -15.04 -6.57 -33.96
N ALA A 112 -15.30 -7.31 -35.04
CA ALA A 112 -16.52 -8.09 -35.27
C ALA A 112 -17.82 -7.26 -35.15
N ASP A 113 -17.84 -6.11 -35.83
CA ASP A 113 -18.94 -5.12 -35.85
C ASP A 113 -19.23 -4.45 -34.48
N ALA A 114 -18.36 -4.62 -33.48
CA ALA A 114 -18.42 -3.94 -32.18
C ALA A 114 -17.27 -2.95 -32.03
N THR A 115 -17.54 -1.79 -31.43
CA THR A 115 -16.51 -0.81 -31.06
C THR A 115 -16.48 -0.67 -29.54
N THR A 116 -15.30 -0.91 -28.94
CA THR A 116 -14.99 -0.58 -27.55
C THR A 116 -14.19 0.71 -27.53
N SER A 117 -14.51 1.64 -26.64
CA SER A 117 -13.72 2.86 -26.46
C SER A 117 -13.29 3.06 -25.02
N VAL A 118 -12.08 3.58 -24.85
CA VAL A 118 -11.55 4.06 -23.57
C VAL A 118 -11.02 5.47 -23.75
N THR A 119 -11.12 6.29 -22.71
CA THR A 119 -10.62 7.68 -22.70
C THR A 119 -9.47 7.78 -21.72
N TRP A 120 -8.31 8.19 -22.24
CA TRP A 120 -7.12 8.48 -21.44
C TRP A 120 -6.98 9.99 -21.25
N VAL A 121 -6.49 10.39 -20.07
CA VAL A 121 -6.27 11.81 -19.74
C VAL A 121 -4.79 12.06 -19.50
N VAL A 122 -4.15 12.78 -20.40
CA VAL A 122 -2.78 13.29 -20.19
C VAL A 122 -2.89 14.64 -19.50
N ARG A 123 -2.42 14.72 -18.26
CA ARG A 123 -2.56 15.92 -17.42
C ARG A 123 -1.66 17.05 -17.87
N GLU A 124 -2.11 18.27 -17.65
CA GLU A 124 -1.24 19.44 -17.74
C GLU A 124 -0.17 19.35 -16.64
N PRO A 125 1.13 19.35 -17.00
CA PRO A 125 2.20 19.24 -16.02
C PRO A 125 2.34 20.55 -15.24
N SER A 126 2.82 20.48 -14.00
CA SER A 126 3.15 21.70 -13.25
C SER A 126 4.30 22.44 -13.94
N SER A 127 4.17 23.76 -14.04
CA SER A 127 5.19 24.63 -14.64
C SER A 127 6.34 24.99 -13.68
N GLU A 128 6.23 24.64 -12.39
CA GLU A 128 7.19 24.98 -11.36
C GLU A 128 7.50 23.78 -10.46
N ARG A 129 8.80 23.55 -10.21
CA ARG A 129 9.28 22.61 -9.18
C ARG A 129 9.34 23.34 -7.85
N VAL A 130 8.46 22.96 -6.92
CA VAL A 130 8.37 23.57 -5.58
C VAL A 130 9.00 22.71 -4.49
N ALA A 131 9.14 21.40 -4.72
CA ALA A 131 9.82 20.46 -3.84
C ALA A 131 11.11 19.95 -4.49
N ARG A 132 12.16 19.82 -3.68
CA ARG A 132 13.42 19.18 -4.06
C ARG A 132 13.40 17.69 -3.75
N ASN A 133 12.88 17.31 -2.58
CA ASN A 133 12.81 15.93 -2.11
C ASN A 133 11.35 15.54 -1.85
N ILE A 134 11.07 14.25 -2.01
CA ILE A 134 9.79 13.64 -1.64
C ILE A 134 10.07 12.52 -0.62
N ILE A 135 9.33 12.51 0.48
CA ILE A 135 9.25 11.36 1.39
C ILE A 135 7.79 10.89 1.46
N LEU A 136 7.53 9.67 1.01
CA LEU A 136 6.24 9.01 1.11
C LEU A 136 6.28 7.97 2.23
N PHE A 137 5.52 8.21 3.28
CA PHE A 137 5.30 7.29 4.38
C PHE A 137 4.00 6.49 4.14
N VAL A 138 4.09 5.17 4.22
CA VAL A 138 2.96 4.24 4.06
C VAL A 138 2.86 3.34 5.30
N ALA A 139 1.77 3.44 6.05
CA ALA A 139 1.44 2.46 7.07
C ALA A 139 0.42 1.47 6.48
N ASP A 140 0.88 0.26 6.15
CA ASP A 140 0.07 -0.76 5.49
C ASP A 140 -1.15 -1.10 6.37
N GLY A 141 -2.36 -1.08 5.80
CA GLY A 141 -3.60 -1.39 6.56
C GLY A 141 -4.06 -0.33 7.56
N MET A 142 -3.37 0.81 7.70
CA MET A 142 -3.73 1.87 8.66
C MET A 142 -5.10 2.50 8.34
N SER A 143 -5.96 2.58 9.35
CA SER A 143 -7.28 3.23 9.27
C SER A 143 -7.47 4.35 10.30
N VAL A 144 -8.46 5.23 10.11
CA VAL A 144 -8.76 6.31 11.08
C VAL A 144 -8.97 5.79 12.51
N PRO A 145 -9.68 4.66 12.74
CA PRO A 145 -9.76 4.06 14.07
C PRO A 145 -8.40 3.66 14.66
N THR A 146 -7.49 3.07 13.88
CA THR A 146 -6.15 2.69 14.38
C THR A 146 -5.35 3.92 14.84
N ILE A 147 -5.36 5.02 14.08
CA ILE A 147 -4.71 6.29 14.46
C ILE A 147 -5.32 6.83 15.76
N THR A 148 -6.63 6.73 15.89
CA THR A 148 -7.34 7.20 17.09
C THR A 148 -7.01 6.37 18.31
N ALA A 149 -6.93 5.05 18.16
CA ALA A 149 -6.52 4.13 19.21
C ALA A 149 -5.06 4.36 19.62
N ALA A 150 -4.11 4.46 18.67
CA ALA A 150 -2.71 4.76 18.95
C ALA A 150 -2.55 6.06 19.74
N ARG A 151 -3.26 7.12 19.33
CA ARG A 151 -3.27 8.42 20.04
C ARG A 151 -3.82 8.30 21.46
N ALA A 152 -4.91 7.55 21.64
CA ALA A 152 -5.54 7.36 22.95
C ALA A 152 -4.73 6.44 23.88
N ALA A 153 -4.02 5.45 23.31
CA ALA A 153 -3.13 4.55 24.05
C ALA A 153 -1.99 5.31 24.73
N ARG A 154 -1.50 6.37 24.08
CA ARG A 154 -0.48 7.28 24.60
C ARG A 154 -0.99 8.30 25.64
N GLY A 155 -2.18 8.05 26.19
CA GLY A 155 -2.76 8.79 27.31
C GLY A 155 -3.82 9.81 26.93
N ILE A 156 -4.89 9.85 27.73
CA ILE A 156 -6.03 10.76 27.57
C ILE A 156 -6.45 11.35 28.92
N THR A 157 -6.72 12.64 28.96
CA THR A 157 -7.22 13.35 30.14
C THR A 157 -8.31 14.33 29.77
N GLN A 158 -9.43 14.33 30.52
CA GLN A 158 -10.58 15.20 30.27
C GLN A 158 -11.08 15.18 28.80
N GLY A 159 -10.97 14.04 28.13
CA GLY A 159 -11.41 13.82 26.76
C GLY A 159 -10.42 14.30 25.70
N ARG A 160 -9.18 14.63 26.10
CA ARG A 160 -8.12 15.11 25.20
C ARG A 160 -6.89 14.20 25.30
N PRO A 161 -6.30 13.79 24.17
CA PRO A 161 -4.98 13.16 24.17
C PRO A 161 -3.97 14.03 24.90
N ILE A 162 -3.13 13.41 25.72
CA ILE A 162 -2.02 14.07 26.42
C ILE A 162 -0.83 14.23 25.46
N ASN A 163 -0.60 13.21 24.64
CA ASN A 163 0.40 13.18 23.59
C ASN A 163 -0.27 13.20 22.22
N ARG A 164 0.25 14.03 21.31
CA ARG A 164 -0.19 14.06 19.91
C ARG A 164 0.71 13.17 19.08
N LEU A 165 0.15 12.61 18.02
CA LEU A 165 0.92 11.97 16.96
C LEU A 165 1.57 13.06 16.09
N ALA A 166 2.73 12.79 15.50
CA ALA A 166 3.35 13.64 14.49
C ALA A 166 2.40 13.89 13.33
N MET A 167 1.62 12.88 12.91
CA MET A 167 0.54 13.01 11.94
C MET A 167 -0.49 14.10 12.31
N ASP A 168 -0.74 14.34 13.60
CA ASP A 168 -1.67 15.38 14.04
C ASP A 168 -1.16 16.81 13.78
N SER A 169 0.11 16.96 13.40
CA SER A 169 0.74 18.24 13.07
C SER A 169 0.73 18.57 11.58
N ALA A 170 0.13 17.70 10.75
CA ALA A 170 0.00 17.90 9.31
C ALA A 170 -0.55 19.28 8.96
N GLU A 171 0.07 19.91 7.96
CA GLU A 171 -0.35 21.22 7.45
C GLU A 171 -1.66 21.06 6.66
N PHE A 172 -1.80 19.93 5.96
CA PHE A 172 -2.96 19.59 5.15
C PHE A 172 -3.34 18.12 5.35
N ILE A 173 -4.65 17.87 5.31
CA ILE A 173 -5.23 16.54 5.50
C ILE A 173 -6.31 16.32 4.43
N GLY A 174 -6.27 15.15 3.80
CA GLY A 174 -7.28 14.66 2.87
C GLY A 174 -7.69 13.22 3.18
N LEU A 175 -8.59 12.69 2.37
CA LEU A 175 -8.97 11.29 2.32
C LEU A 175 -8.72 10.74 0.93
N ALA A 176 -8.18 9.53 0.86
CA ALA A 176 -7.98 8.79 -0.37
C ALA A 176 -8.88 7.55 -0.39
N SER A 177 -9.71 7.40 -1.42
CA SER A 177 -10.37 6.14 -1.70
C SER A 177 -9.38 5.14 -2.28
N THR A 178 -9.58 3.87 -1.96
CA THR A 178 -8.74 2.76 -2.41
C THR A 178 -9.61 1.79 -3.19
N SER A 179 -9.14 1.38 -4.36
CA SER A 179 -9.89 0.46 -5.23
C SER A 179 -8.96 -0.22 -6.22
N SER A 180 -9.48 -1.24 -6.89
CA SER A 180 -8.84 -1.91 -8.02
C SER A 180 -9.77 -1.88 -9.23
N VAL A 181 -9.26 -2.25 -10.41
CA VAL A 181 -10.07 -2.30 -11.63
C VAL A 181 -11.04 -3.50 -11.68
N ASP A 182 -10.80 -4.54 -10.85
CA ASP A 182 -11.51 -5.82 -10.89
C ASP A 182 -12.18 -6.21 -9.56
N SER A 183 -11.99 -5.42 -8.51
CA SER A 183 -12.58 -5.64 -7.19
C SER A 183 -12.84 -4.33 -6.45
N ILE A 184 -13.96 -4.29 -5.72
CA ILE A 184 -14.21 -3.20 -4.77
C ILE A 184 -13.21 -3.22 -3.61
N MET A 185 -12.65 -4.38 -3.28
CA MET A 185 -11.60 -4.52 -2.28
C MET A 185 -10.24 -4.56 -2.96
N ALA A 186 -9.36 -3.67 -2.53
CA ALA A 186 -7.99 -3.60 -3.02
C ALA A 186 -7.05 -4.38 -2.09
N ASP A 187 -5.87 -4.72 -2.61
CA ASP A 187 -4.76 -5.30 -1.85
C ASP A 187 -3.52 -4.41 -1.98
N SER A 188 -2.51 -4.63 -1.12
CA SER A 188 -1.31 -3.79 -1.08
C SER A 188 -0.57 -3.67 -2.43
N ALA A 189 -0.64 -4.67 -3.33
CA ALA A 189 0.05 -4.57 -4.63
C ALA A 189 -0.58 -3.53 -5.53
N ASN A 190 -1.88 -3.61 -5.75
CA ASN A 190 -2.54 -2.69 -6.65
C ASN A 190 -2.59 -1.28 -6.04
N THR A 191 -2.66 -1.18 -4.71
CA THR A 191 -2.75 0.12 -4.03
C THR A 191 -1.43 0.85 -3.96
N ALA A 192 -0.34 0.18 -3.57
CA ALA A 192 0.99 0.78 -3.58
C ALA A 192 1.45 1.11 -5.02
N SER A 193 1.00 0.33 -6.01
CA SER A 193 1.21 0.66 -7.42
C SER A 193 0.53 1.97 -7.80
N ALA A 194 -0.69 2.21 -7.33
CA ALA A 194 -1.38 3.47 -7.59
C ALA A 194 -0.65 4.68 -6.97
N LEU A 195 -0.06 4.52 -5.77
CA LEU A 195 0.77 5.54 -5.13
C LEU A 195 2.03 5.88 -5.95
N ASN A 196 2.63 4.88 -6.61
CA ASN A 196 3.89 5.01 -7.33
C ASN A 196 3.76 5.21 -8.84
N THR A 197 2.59 4.99 -9.44
CA THR A 197 2.39 5.13 -10.89
C THR A 197 1.31 6.14 -11.25
N GLY A 198 0.34 6.39 -10.36
CA GLY A 198 -0.88 7.14 -10.68
C GLY A 198 -1.92 6.31 -11.43
N HIS A 199 -1.68 5.01 -11.63
CA HIS A 199 -2.57 4.10 -12.34
C HIS A 199 -3.27 3.13 -11.37
N ILE A 200 -4.57 2.92 -11.59
CA ILE A 200 -5.35 1.93 -10.85
C ILE A 200 -5.17 0.58 -11.53
N GLY A 201 -4.58 -0.39 -10.84
CA GLY A 201 -4.35 -1.75 -11.33
C GLY A 201 -5.36 -2.78 -10.80
N SER A 202 -5.15 -4.03 -11.20
CA SER A 202 -5.87 -5.22 -10.71
C SER A 202 -5.31 -5.70 -9.38
N VAL A 203 -6.15 -6.37 -8.57
CA VAL A 203 -5.68 -7.03 -7.34
C VAL A 203 -4.50 -7.97 -7.63
N ASN A 204 -3.48 -7.92 -6.78
CA ASN A 204 -2.16 -8.58 -6.87
C ASN A 204 -1.18 -7.99 -7.89
N ALA A 205 -1.58 -7.06 -8.76
CA ALA A 205 -0.70 -6.51 -9.79
C ALA A 205 0.20 -5.41 -9.22
N THR A 206 1.49 -5.46 -9.57
CA THR A 206 2.50 -4.47 -9.19
C THR A 206 2.99 -3.77 -10.44
N GLY A 207 2.81 -2.44 -10.54
CA GLY A 207 3.34 -1.61 -11.64
C GLY A 207 2.88 -1.99 -13.06
N SER A 208 1.83 -2.81 -13.20
CA SER A 208 1.33 -3.29 -14.49
C SER A 208 -0.20 -3.37 -14.53
N TYR A 209 -0.74 -3.45 -15.74
CA TYR A 209 -2.13 -3.82 -15.97
C TYR A 209 -2.24 -5.32 -16.26
N SER A 210 -3.12 -6.03 -15.56
CA SER A 210 -3.28 -7.47 -15.75
C SER A 210 -3.89 -7.81 -17.10
N ASP A 211 -3.24 -8.70 -17.83
CA ASP A 211 -3.69 -9.19 -19.13
C ASP A 211 -3.97 -10.71 -19.13
N THR A 212 -4.22 -11.31 -20.29
CA THR A 212 -4.51 -12.75 -20.42
C THR A 212 -3.32 -13.62 -20.86
N SER A 213 -2.11 -13.06 -20.91
CA SER A 213 -0.89 -13.81 -21.20
C SER A 213 -0.64 -14.91 -20.16
N PRO A 214 0.07 -16.01 -20.50
CA PRO A 214 0.50 -16.98 -19.49
C PRO A 214 1.59 -16.49 -18.54
N ASP A 215 2.44 -15.55 -18.97
CA ASP A 215 3.60 -15.09 -18.20
C ASP A 215 3.24 -13.87 -17.36
N SER A 216 3.24 -14.01 -16.03
CA SER A 216 2.89 -12.92 -15.10
C SER A 216 3.92 -11.78 -15.00
N LEU A 217 4.97 -11.77 -15.82
CA LEU A 217 5.99 -10.72 -15.88
C LEU A 217 6.02 -9.97 -17.23
N ASP A 218 5.20 -10.39 -18.19
CA ASP A 218 5.10 -9.73 -19.51
C ASP A 218 3.94 -8.74 -19.60
N ASP A 219 3.10 -8.63 -18.58
CA ASP A 219 1.96 -7.71 -18.55
C ASP A 219 2.35 -6.25 -18.87
N PRO A 220 1.44 -5.44 -19.47
CA PRO A 220 1.66 -4.04 -19.82
C PRO A 220 2.13 -3.22 -18.62
N ARG A 221 3.31 -2.62 -18.76
CA ARG A 221 3.99 -1.88 -17.69
C ARG A 221 3.61 -0.41 -17.67
N VAL A 222 3.67 0.19 -16.49
CA VAL A 222 3.49 1.62 -16.28
C VAL A 222 4.72 2.19 -15.59
N GLU A 223 5.29 3.28 -16.10
CA GLU A 223 6.47 3.89 -15.49
C GLU A 223 6.20 4.36 -14.05
N THR A 224 7.08 3.99 -13.12
CA THR A 224 6.99 4.37 -11.71
C THR A 224 7.56 5.77 -11.46
N LEU A 225 7.20 6.38 -10.33
CA LEU A 225 7.76 7.64 -9.87
C LEU A 225 9.28 7.52 -9.66
N GLY A 226 9.76 6.40 -9.12
CA GLY A 226 11.18 6.12 -8.97
C GLY A 226 11.95 6.19 -10.29
N SER A 227 11.43 5.52 -11.33
CA SER A 227 11.99 5.60 -12.69
C SER A 227 11.97 7.03 -13.23
N LEU A 228 10.84 7.74 -13.09
CA LEU A 228 10.67 9.10 -13.59
C LEU A 228 11.68 10.08 -12.96
N VAL A 229 11.79 10.11 -11.63
CA VAL A 229 12.66 11.08 -10.94
C VAL A 229 14.14 10.78 -11.19
N SER A 230 14.50 9.50 -11.29
CA SER A 230 15.86 9.10 -11.63
C SER A 230 16.23 9.50 -13.06
N ARG A 231 15.44 9.09 -14.07
CA ARG A 231 15.82 9.36 -15.47
C ARG A 231 15.73 10.84 -15.85
N LEU A 232 14.76 11.59 -15.31
CA LEU A 232 14.51 12.97 -15.72
C LEU A 232 15.41 13.95 -14.97
N TYR A 233 15.59 13.74 -13.67
CA TYR A 233 16.27 14.69 -12.79
C TYR A 233 17.55 14.14 -12.16
N GLY A 234 17.90 12.86 -12.38
CA GLY A 234 19.04 12.25 -11.72
C GLY A 234 18.91 12.26 -10.20
N MET A 235 17.66 12.20 -9.70
CA MET A 235 17.37 12.12 -8.27
C MET A 235 17.66 10.71 -7.77
N SER A 236 18.06 10.62 -6.50
CA SER A 236 18.24 9.32 -5.85
C SER A 236 16.91 8.71 -5.42
N VAL A 237 16.83 7.38 -5.40
CA VAL A 237 15.62 6.66 -5.00
C VAL A 237 15.94 5.71 -3.85
N GLY A 238 15.14 5.76 -2.78
CA GLY A 238 15.27 4.87 -1.64
C GLY A 238 13.96 4.23 -1.21
N VAL A 239 14.07 3.04 -0.64
CA VAL A 239 12.98 2.28 -0.05
C VAL A 239 13.41 1.73 1.31
N VAL A 240 12.59 2.01 2.32
CA VAL A 240 12.73 1.47 3.68
C VAL A 240 11.43 0.77 4.04
N THR A 241 11.50 -0.44 4.59
CA THR A 241 10.32 -1.18 5.03
C THR A 241 10.64 -2.09 6.21
N THR A 242 9.64 -2.37 7.06
CA THR A 242 9.70 -3.47 8.03
C THR A 242 9.30 -4.83 7.45
N ALA A 243 8.84 -4.91 6.20
CA ALA A 243 8.63 -6.17 5.49
C ALA A 243 9.92 -6.72 4.87
N ASP A 244 9.82 -7.91 4.29
CA ASP A 244 10.68 -8.34 3.22
C ASP A 244 10.55 -7.34 2.06
N PHE A 245 11.65 -6.74 1.63
CA PHE A 245 11.64 -5.66 0.65
C PHE A 245 11.12 -6.06 -0.74
N SER A 246 10.88 -7.34 -1.04
CA SER A 246 10.16 -7.79 -2.24
C SER A 246 8.64 -7.89 -2.05
N ASP A 247 8.09 -7.54 -0.89
CA ASP A 247 6.65 -7.42 -0.69
C ASP A 247 6.06 -6.33 -1.60
N ALA A 248 4.74 -6.28 -1.70
CA ALA A 248 4.02 -5.44 -2.65
C ALA A 248 4.35 -3.95 -2.55
N THR A 249 4.23 -3.38 -1.35
CA THR A 249 4.42 -1.95 -1.11
C THR A 249 5.82 -1.47 -1.46
N PRO A 250 6.92 -2.09 -1.00
CA PRO A 250 8.25 -1.66 -1.39
C PRO A 250 8.49 -1.90 -2.89
N ALA A 251 8.08 -3.07 -3.41
CA ALA A 251 8.28 -3.41 -4.82
C ALA A 251 7.56 -2.47 -5.78
N ALA A 252 6.45 -1.83 -5.40
CA ALA A 252 5.73 -0.88 -6.24
C ALA A 252 6.56 0.34 -6.70
N VAL A 253 7.70 0.60 -6.06
CA VAL A 253 8.63 1.66 -6.47
C VAL A 253 9.35 1.31 -7.78
N TRP A 254 9.52 0.02 -8.11
CA TRP A 254 10.28 -0.41 -9.29
C TRP A 254 9.71 -1.58 -10.10
N ALA A 255 8.90 -2.43 -9.50
CA ALA A 255 8.57 -3.73 -10.04
C ALA A 255 7.37 -3.68 -10.99
N HIS A 256 7.38 -4.62 -11.95
CA HIS A 256 6.29 -4.87 -12.87
C HIS A 256 5.93 -6.36 -12.89
N GLY A 257 4.66 -6.69 -12.64
CA GLY A 257 4.13 -8.05 -12.76
C GLY A 257 2.70 -8.20 -12.22
N ARG A 258 1.97 -9.20 -12.74
CA ARG A 258 0.55 -9.44 -12.44
C ARG A 258 0.25 -10.03 -11.05
N ASN A 259 1.26 -10.55 -10.36
CA ASN A 259 1.07 -11.24 -9.09
C ASN A 259 2.17 -10.89 -8.08
N ARG A 260 1.80 -10.60 -6.83
CA ARG A 260 2.70 -10.37 -5.68
C ARG A 260 3.18 -11.64 -4.96
N GLY A 261 2.77 -12.81 -5.43
CA GLY A 261 3.15 -14.12 -4.87
C GLY A 261 4.61 -14.49 -5.12
N ASN A 262 5.06 -15.59 -4.49
CA ASN A 262 6.47 -15.99 -4.47
C ASN A 262 7.13 -16.14 -5.85
N GLY A 263 6.39 -16.58 -6.88
CA GLY A 263 6.93 -16.76 -8.23
C GLY A 263 7.47 -15.45 -8.84
N ASN A 264 6.87 -14.31 -8.54
CA ASN A 264 7.30 -13.02 -9.08
C ASN A 264 8.25 -12.26 -8.13
N ARG A 265 8.17 -12.47 -6.81
CA ARG A 265 8.99 -11.72 -5.84
C ARG A 265 10.50 -11.86 -6.07
N ASN A 266 10.97 -13.02 -6.51
CA ASN A 266 12.38 -13.21 -6.89
C ASN A 266 12.77 -12.38 -8.12
N ALA A 267 11.87 -12.28 -9.10
CA ALA A 267 12.07 -11.45 -10.28
C ALA A 267 12.02 -9.96 -9.93
N TYR A 268 11.18 -9.54 -8.98
CA TYR A 268 11.12 -8.15 -8.54
C TYR A 268 12.46 -7.67 -7.97
N LEU A 269 13.18 -8.50 -7.20
CA LEU A 269 14.51 -8.13 -6.71
C LEU A 269 15.56 -8.00 -7.80
N VAL A 270 15.45 -8.85 -8.82
CA VAL A 270 16.28 -8.75 -10.02
C VAL A 270 15.97 -7.45 -10.75
N GLN A 271 14.69 -7.10 -10.91
CA GLN A 271 14.26 -5.83 -11.53
C GLN A 271 14.81 -4.62 -10.75
N ALA A 272 14.81 -4.64 -9.42
CA ALA A 272 15.37 -3.55 -8.60
C ALA A 272 16.83 -3.28 -8.97
N LEU A 273 17.66 -4.33 -8.95
CA LEU A 273 19.08 -4.25 -9.28
C LEU A 273 19.32 -3.84 -10.73
N GLU A 274 18.61 -4.49 -11.68
CA GLU A 274 18.79 -4.25 -13.12
C GLU A 274 18.26 -2.88 -13.56
N SER A 275 17.33 -2.29 -12.81
CA SER A 275 16.85 -0.93 -13.06
C SER A 275 17.95 0.12 -12.88
N GLY A 276 18.90 -0.14 -11.98
CA GLY A 276 20.04 0.72 -11.68
C GLY A 276 19.70 2.05 -10.99
N TYR A 277 18.45 2.28 -10.58
CA TYR A 277 18.04 3.55 -9.97
C TYR A 277 17.68 3.48 -8.48
N VAL A 278 17.58 2.30 -7.86
CA VAL A 278 17.23 2.16 -6.44
C VAL A 278 18.49 2.23 -5.57
N ASP A 279 18.89 3.42 -5.15
CA ASP A 279 20.15 3.66 -4.42
C ASP A 279 20.17 3.12 -2.99
N VAL A 280 19.01 3.10 -2.32
CA VAL A 280 18.87 2.59 -0.95
C VAL A 280 17.73 1.58 -0.88
N LEU A 281 18.00 0.39 -0.38
CA LEU A 281 16.99 -0.63 -0.09
C LEU A 281 17.24 -1.21 1.29
N MET A 282 16.31 -1.02 2.23
CA MET A 282 16.48 -1.47 3.61
C MET A 282 15.23 -2.17 4.14
N GLY A 283 15.40 -3.35 4.73
CA GLY A 283 14.33 -4.11 5.36
C GLY A 283 14.72 -5.56 5.64
N GLY A 284 13.74 -6.46 5.62
CA GLY A 284 13.94 -7.89 5.71
C GLY A 284 14.09 -8.57 4.34
N GLY A 285 14.03 -9.91 4.29
CA GLY A 285 13.98 -10.67 3.04
C GLY A 285 15.27 -11.34 2.57
N ALA A 286 16.24 -11.57 3.46
CA ALA A 286 17.52 -12.19 3.11
C ALA A 286 17.39 -13.52 2.33
N ARG A 287 16.31 -14.29 2.58
CA ARG A 287 16.07 -15.58 1.93
C ARG A 287 15.93 -15.49 0.41
N ARG A 288 15.61 -14.32 -0.13
CA ARG A 288 15.46 -14.10 -1.58
C ARG A 288 16.72 -13.57 -2.26
N LEU A 289 17.77 -13.30 -1.49
CA LEU A 289 19.07 -12.87 -2.00
C LEU A 289 20.07 -14.03 -2.17
N ILE A 290 19.86 -15.14 -1.46
CA ILE A 290 20.76 -16.29 -1.46
C ILE A 290 20.39 -17.34 -2.52
N PRO A 291 21.37 -18.00 -3.17
CA PRO A 291 21.10 -19.04 -4.17
C PRO A 291 20.20 -20.17 -3.68
N GLN A 292 19.44 -20.82 -4.57
CA GLN A 292 18.57 -21.96 -4.22
C GLN A 292 19.32 -23.13 -3.56
N THR A 293 20.65 -23.21 -3.74
CA THR A 293 21.51 -24.24 -3.15
C THR A 293 21.83 -23.99 -1.68
N VAL A 294 21.53 -22.81 -1.15
CA VAL A 294 21.72 -22.45 0.27
C VAL A 294 20.45 -22.76 1.06
N GLU A 295 20.59 -23.41 2.20
CA GLU A 295 19.47 -23.73 3.08
C GLU A 295 18.68 -22.48 3.50
N GLY A 296 17.35 -22.56 3.45
CA GLY A 296 16.46 -21.44 3.77
C GLY A 296 16.22 -20.47 2.60
N SER A 297 16.85 -20.67 1.44
CA SER A 297 16.59 -19.86 0.25
C SER A 297 15.13 -19.96 -0.21
N ARG A 298 14.64 -18.85 -0.78
CA ARG A 298 13.37 -18.75 -1.51
C ARG A 298 13.59 -18.49 -3.00
N ARG A 299 14.85 -18.46 -3.47
CA ARG A 299 15.17 -18.38 -4.89
C ARG A 299 14.95 -19.72 -5.57
N GLU A 300 14.63 -19.67 -6.85
CA GLU A 300 14.47 -20.84 -7.74
C GLU A 300 15.62 -20.93 -8.77
N ASP A 301 16.67 -20.13 -8.55
CA ASP A 301 17.87 -20.06 -9.38
C ASP A 301 19.14 -20.02 -8.50
N ASP A 302 20.31 -20.07 -9.15
CA ASP A 302 21.61 -20.08 -8.48
C ASP A 302 22.21 -18.68 -8.31
N ARG A 303 21.43 -17.59 -8.45
CA ARG A 303 21.94 -16.22 -8.31
C ARG A 303 22.24 -15.88 -6.86
N ASP A 304 23.38 -15.24 -6.63
CA ASP A 304 23.78 -14.67 -5.35
C ASP A 304 23.66 -13.15 -5.43
N LEU A 305 22.51 -12.63 -5.02
CA LEU A 305 22.24 -11.20 -5.16
C LEU A 305 23.10 -10.36 -4.21
N TYR A 306 23.62 -10.91 -3.10
CA TYR A 306 24.58 -10.16 -2.27
C TYR A 306 25.83 -9.81 -3.08
N ALA A 307 26.40 -10.80 -3.78
CA ALA A 307 27.56 -10.58 -4.64
C ALA A 307 27.25 -9.63 -5.81
N GLU A 308 26.04 -9.68 -6.35
CA GLU A 308 25.64 -8.81 -7.46
C GLU A 308 25.40 -7.35 -7.02
N TYR A 309 24.78 -7.11 -5.86
CA TYR A 309 24.65 -5.77 -5.27
C TYR A 309 26.02 -5.19 -4.85
N GLU A 310 26.91 -6.00 -4.27
CA GLU A 310 28.30 -5.59 -4.01
C GLU A 310 29.03 -5.19 -5.30
N ALA A 311 28.88 -5.99 -6.36
CA ALA A 311 29.48 -5.69 -7.66
C ALA A 311 28.89 -4.42 -8.30
N ALA A 312 27.64 -4.09 -8.00
CA ALA A 312 26.99 -2.85 -8.40
C ALA A 312 27.41 -1.63 -7.55
N GLY A 313 28.14 -1.83 -6.45
CA GLY A 313 28.70 -0.76 -5.62
C GLY A 313 27.94 -0.49 -4.31
N TYR A 314 26.99 -1.34 -3.94
CA TYR A 314 26.22 -1.16 -2.72
C TYR A 314 27.07 -1.49 -1.49
N THR A 315 26.96 -0.65 -0.47
CA THR A 315 27.38 -1.03 0.88
C THR A 315 26.33 -1.95 1.47
N ILE A 316 26.70 -3.19 1.76
CA ILE A 316 25.80 -4.17 2.37
C ILE A 316 25.95 -4.13 3.90
N VAL A 317 24.83 -4.02 4.60
CA VAL A 317 24.76 -4.06 6.07
C VAL A 317 23.68 -5.03 6.52
N THR A 318 23.95 -5.82 7.55
CA THR A 318 23.04 -6.90 8.01
C THR A 318 22.58 -6.76 9.46
N SER A 319 23.00 -5.69 10.13
CA SER A 319 22.64 -5.38 11.52
C SER A 319 22.58 -3.87 11.77
N ALA A 320 21.94 -3.45 12.86
CA ALA A 320 21.94 -2.04 13.27
C ALA A 320 23.37 -1.55 13.56
N THR A 321 24.21 -2.39 14.14
CA THR A 321 25.62 -2.10 14.39
C THR A 321 26.39 -1.82 13.09
N GLU A 322 26.23 -2.67 12.07
CA GLU A 322 26.89 -2.49 10.77
C GLU A 322 26.38 -1.26 10.02
N MET A 323 25.06 -1.03 10.04
CA MET A 323 24.44 0.17 9.45
C MET A 323 25.03 1.44 10.05
N ASN A 324 25.05 1.54 11.38
CA ASN A 324 25.60 2.71 12.08
C ASN A 324 27.10 2.90 11.81
N ALA A 325 27.88 1.81 11.74
CA ALA A 325 29.30 1.87 11.42
C ALA A 325 29.54 2.37 9.98
N ALA A 326 28.73 1.91 9.00
CA ALA A 326 28.81 2.34 7.62
C ALA A 326 28.48 3.84 7.47
N LEU A 327 27.40 4.31 8.13
CA LEU A 327 27.02 5.72 8.14
C LEU A 327 28.09 6.62 8.77
N ALA A 328 28.69 6.18 9.88
CA ALA A 328 29.76 6.92 10.55
C ALA A 328 31.05 7.02 9.72
N ALA A 329 31.29 6.06 8.82
CA ALA A 329 32.41 6.10 7.88
C ALA A 329 32.19 7.13 6.75
N GLY A 330 30.94 7.55 6.50
CA GLY A 330 30.59 8.64 5.57
C GLY A 330 30.90 8.36 4.10
N GLY A 331 30.82 7.10 3.67
CA GLY A 331 31.28 6.66 2.34
C GLY A 331 30.34 5.73 1.58
N ALA A 332 29.07 5.63 1.96
CA ALA A 332 28.08 4.86 1.20
C ALA A 332 27.36 5.79 0.22
N ASP A 333 27.55 5.55 -1.08
CA ASP A 333 26.78 6.19 -2.16
C ASP A 333 25.46 5.43 -2.40
N GLN A 334 25.48 4.10 -2.19
CA GLN A 334 24.34 3.19 -2.28
C GLN A 334 24.39 2.19 -1.12
N MET A 335 23.23 1.74 -0.64
CA MET A 335 23.14 0.87 0.54
C MET A 335 22.06 -0.20 0.41
N LEU A 336 22.43 -1.44 0.70
CA LEU A 336 21.49 -2.56 0.87
C LEU A 336 21.53 -3.02 2.33
N GLY A 337 20.46 -2.74 3.08
CA GLY A 337 20.28 -3.16 4.46
C GLY A 337 19.36 -4.38 4.56
N VAL A 338 19.90 -5.49 5.06
CA VAL A 338 19.18 -6.78 5.12
C VAL A 338 19.19 -7.32 6.54
N PHE A 339 18.15 -7.01 7.30
CA PHE A 339 18.16 -7.17 8.76
C PHE A 339 17.43 -8.43 9.26
N HIS A 340 16.69 -9.12 8.38
CA HIS A 340 15.96 -10.34 8.74
C HIS A 340 15.74 -11.27 7.53
N PRO A 341 15.60 -12.60 7.72
CA PRO A 341 15.35 -13.53 6.61
C PRO A 341 13.98 -13.38 5.93
N ASN A 342 12.96 -12.93 6.67
CA ASN A 342 11.62 -12.56 6.17
C ASN A 342 11.36 -11.10 6.53
N ASP A 343 10.09 -10.71 6.70
CA ASP A 343 9.68 -9.48 7.40
C ASP A 343 10.42 -9.31 8.73
N MET A 344 10.79 -8.07 9.06
CA MET A 344 11.48 -7.73 10.32
C MET A 344 10.57 -7.98 11.51
N ASN A 345 11.17 -8.17 12.69
CA ASN A 345 10.40 -8.28 13.92
C ASN A 345 9.68 -6.96 14.24
N VAL A 346 8.45 -7.04 14.72
CA VAL A 346 7.65 -5.87 15.15
C VAL A 346 8.31 -5.15 16.33
N TRP A 347 7.91 -3.91 16.59
CA TRP A 347 8.42 -3.10 17.68
C TRP A 347 8.30 -3.80 19.04
N LEU A 348 7.14 -4.40 19.35
CA LEU A 348 6.94 -5.08 20.64
C LEU A 348 7.90 -6.25 20.84
N ASP A 349 8.18 -7.02 19.81
CA ASP A 349 9.09 -8.15 19.91
C ASP A 349 10.54 -7.67 20.03
N ARG A 350 10.92 -6.58 19.35
CA ARG A 350 12.27 -5.99 19.47
C ARG A 350 12.55 -5.37 20.84
N ASN A 351 11.53 -4.86 21.52
CA ASN A 351 11.72 -4.03 22.72
C ASN A 351 11.16 -4.65 24.01
N VAL A 352 10.11 -5.47 23.94
CA VAL A 352 9.40 -6.04 25.11
C VAL A 352 9.52 -7.56 25.13
N TYR A 353 9.03 -8.24 24.09
CA TYR A 353 9.01 -9.71 23.99
C TYR A 353 10.20 -10.26 23.21
N THR A 354 11.41 -9.93 23.68
CA THR A 354 12.68 -10.21 22.96
C THR A 354 12.99 -11.70 22.75
N ASP A 355 12.33 -12.60 23.49
CA ASP A 355 12.41 -14.04 23.24
C ASP A 355 11.88 -14.43 21.85
N ASN A 356 11.03 -13.60 21.23
CA ASN A 356 10.49 -13.79 19.89
C ASN A 356 11.51 -13.51 18.76
N LEU A 357 12.67 -12.91 19.08
CA LEU A 357 13.67 -12.50 18.09
C LEU A 357 14.55 -13.65 17.59
N GLY A 358 14.65 -14.75 18.34
CA GLY A 358 15.57 -15.83 18.03
C GLY A 358 17.02 -15.32 17.91
N GLU A 359 17.64 -15.51 16.75
CA GLU A 359 19.03 -15.09 16.49
C GLU A 359 19.15 -13.64 15.97
N PHE A 360 18.04 -12.94 15.72
CA PHE A 360 18.02 -11.62 15.06
C PHE A 360 17.87 -10.47 16.08
N THR A 361 18.75 -10.41 17.07
CA THR A 361 18.65 -9.44 18.17
C THR A 361 19.22 -8.03 17.87
N ASP A 362 19.87 -7.84 16.72
CA ASP A 362 20.54 -6.58 16.34
C ASP A 362 19.90 -5.96 15.07
N GLN A 363 18.58 -5.77 15.12
CA GLN A 363 17.80 -5.14 14.05
C GLN A 363 17.57 -3.65 14.33
N PRO A 364 17.70 -2.75 13.34
CA PRO A 364 17.39 -1.33 13.51
C PRO A 364 15.88 -1.07 13.59
N GLY A 365 15.50 0.07 14.16
CA GLY A 365 14.17 0.68 14.12
C GLY A 365 13.75 1.11 12.70
N LEU A 366 12.45 1.26 12.44
CA LEU A 366 11.96 1.96 11.24
C LEU A 366 12.46 3.41 11.20
N THR A 367 12.47 4.08 12.35
CA THR A 367 13.03 5.43 12.53
C THR A 367 14.51 5.47 12.18
N ASP A 368 15.30 4.49 12.65
CA ASP A 368 16.75 4.44 12.40
C ASP A 368 17.04 4.21 10.91
N MET A 369 16.34 3.26 10.28
CA MET A 369 16.47 3.01 8.85
C MET A 369 16.04 4.23 8.02
N THR A 370 15.00 4.94 8.43
CA THR A 370 14.55 6.16 7.75
C THR A 370 15.64 7.24 7.76
N LEU A 371 16.25 7.50 8.92
CA LEU A 371 17.33 8.48 9.05
C LEU A 371 18.60 8.04 8.30
N ALA A 372 18.91 6.74 8.33
CA ALA A 372 20.00 6.16 7.55
C ALA A 372 19.80 6.39 6.04
N ALA A 373 18.60 6.12 5.52
CA ALA A 373 18.27 6.32 4.11
C ALA A 373 18.39 7.80 3.73
N ILE A 374 17.84 8.69 4.54
CA ILE A 374 17.93 10.14 4.34
C ILE A 374 19.40 10.58 4.32
N GLN A 375 20.24 10.07 5.24
CA GLN A 375 21.67 10.41 5.27
C GLN A 375 22.39 9.99 3.98
N VAL A 376 22.08 8.81 3.42
CA VAL A 376 22.67 8.37 2.15
C VAL A 376 22.15 9.21 0.98
N LEU A 377 20.83 9.29 0.81
CA LEU A 377 20.16 9.91 -0.34
C LEU A 377 20.35 11.43 -0.42
N SER A 378 20.43 12.12 0.72
CA SER A 378 20.58 13.58 0.77
C SER A 378 21.94 14.09 0.29
N GLN A 379 22.89 13.19 0.03
CA GLN A 379 24.15 13.52 -0.62
C GLN A 379 23.96 13.94 -2.09
N ASN A 380 22.88 13.49 -2.73
CA ASN A 380 22.57 13.85 -4.11
C ASN A 380 22.00 15.28 -4.19
N GLU A 381 22.74 16.18 -4.86
CA GLU A 381 22.33 17.57 -5.00
C GLU A 381 21.01 17.74 -5.78
N ASN A 382 20.66 16.78 -6.66
CA ASN A 382 19.40 16.82 -7.43
C ASN A 382 18.15 16.52 -6.58
N GLY A 383 18.33 16.03 -5.35
CA GLY A 383 17.27 15.60 -4.44
C GLY A 383 16.97 14.10 -4.51
N PHE A 384 15.97 13.66 -3.77
CA PHE A 384 15.61 12.24 -3.70
C PHE A 384 14.10 11.98 -3.57
N TYR A 385 13.70 10.75 -3.92
CA TYR A 385 12.43 10.14 -3.56
C TYR A 385 12.70 9.01 -2.57
N LEU A 386 12.03 9.03 -1.42
CA LEU A 386 12.13 7.98 -0.41
C LEU A 386 10.73 7.46 -0.07
N GLN A 387 10.51 6.16 -0.21
CA GLN A 387 9.33 5.49 0.37
C GLN A 387 9.72 4.80 1.68
N VAL A 388 8.93 5.03 2.73
CA VAL A 388 9.10 4.42 4.05
C VAL A 388 7.82 3.69 4.44
N GLU A 389 7.93 2.41 4.77
CA GLU A 389 6.78 1.57 5.05
C GLU A 389 6.82 0.96 6.47
N ALA A 390 5.71 1.10 7.19
CA ALA A 390 5.40 0.28 8.37
C ALA A 390 4.45 -0.86 7.97
N ALA A 391 5.02 -1.95 7.45
CA ALA A 391 4.26 -3.06 6.86
C ALA A 391 3.50 -3.88 7.91
N SER A 392 4.03 -3.91 9.12
CA SER A 392 3.52 -4.76 10.18
C SER A 392 2.27 -4.21 10.88
N VAL A 393 1.81 -3.00 10.54
CA VAL A 393 0.48 -2.56 10.97
C VAL A 393 -0.58 -3.52 10.41
N ASP A 394 -0.59 -3.75 9.09
CA ASP A 394 -1.46 -4.72 8.42
C ASP A 394 -1.21 -6.16 8.89
N LYS A 395 0.06 -6.60 8.89
CA LYS A 395 0.41 -7.99 9.23
C LYS A 395 -0.02 -8.38 10.64
N GLN A 396 -0.19 -7.43 11.56
CA GLN A 396 -0.66 -7.67 12.93
C GLN A 396 -2.17 -7.43 13.09
N LEU A 397 -2.79 -6.60 12.25
CA LEU A 397 -4.26 -6.50 12.21
C LEU A 397 -4.92 -7.77 11.65
N HIS A 398 -4.29 -8.45 10.69
CA HIS A 398 -4.76 -9.75 10.20
C HIS A 398 -4.96 -10.79 11.33
N PRO A 399 -3.96 -11.14 12.16
CA PRO A 399 -4.12 -12.07 13.27
C PRO A 399 -4.85 -11.49 14.49
N LEU A 400 -5.48 -10.30 14.37
CA LEU A 400 -6.21 -9.64 15.44
C LEU A 400 -5.30 -9.20 16.62
N ASP A 401 -4.02 -8.94 16.36
CA ASP A 401 -3.02 -8.52 17.35
C ASP A 401 -2.92 -6.98 17.37
N GLN A 402 -3.87 -6.34 18.06
CA GLN A 402 -3.98 -4.89 18.07
C GLN A 402 -2.77 -4.22 18.74
N GLU A 403 -2.19 -4.80 19.79
CA GLU A 403 -1.10 -4.17 20.53
C GLU A 403 0.18 -4.13 19.69
N ARG A 404 0.49 -5.19 18.94
CA ARG A 404 1.61 -5.18 17.97
C ARG A 404 1.33 -4.20 16.83
N ALA A 405 0.12 -4.21 16.25
CA ALA A 405 -0.26 -3.29 15.18
C ALA A 405 -0.14 -1.80 15.61
N LEU A 406 -0.66 -1.46 16.79
CA LEU A 406 -0.62 -0.10 17.31
C LEU A 406 0.81 0.33 17.68
N SER A 407 1.64 -0.57 18.17
CA SER A 407 3.05 -0.27 18.47
C SER A 407 3.83 0.07 17.19
N ASP A 408 3.66 -0.69 16.11
CA ASP A 408 4.32 -0.40 14.84
C ASP A 408 3.77 0.89 14.19
N LEU A 409 2.48 1.21 14.40
CA LEU A 409 1.92 2.50 13.99
C LEU A 409 2.50 3.68 14.79
N ILE A 410 2.85 3.48 16.06
CA ILE A 410 3.54 4.50 16.86
C ILE A 410 4.99 4.66 16.37
N GLU A 411 5.69 3.57 16.04
CA GLU A 411 7.03 3.65 15.45
C GLU A 411 7.02 4.38 14.09
N PHE A 412 6.00 4.12 13.26
CA PHE A 412 5.76 4.86 12.02
C PHE A 412 5.61 6.37 12.26
N ASP A 413 4.81 6.76 13.25
CA ASP A 413 4.63 8.17 13.64
C ASP A 413 5.94 8.82 14.13
N GLN A 414 6.79 8.06 14.84
CA GLN A 414 8.12 8.53 15.24
C GLN A 414 9.06 8.70 14.04
N ALA A 415 9.00 7.82 13.04
CA ALA A 415 9.78 7.96 11.81
C ALA A 415 9.36 9.22 11.02
N ILE A 416 8.05 9.51 10.95
CA ILE A 416 7.53 10.77 10.40
C ILE A 416 8.08 11.97 11.18
N ALA A 417 8.03 11.93 12.51
CA ALA A 417 8.55 13.02 13.35
C ALA A 417 10.03 13.28 13.08
N ALA A 418 10.84 12.22 12.98
CA ALA A 418 12.27 12.30 12.74
C ALA A 418 12.58 12.87 11.34
N ALA A 419 11.88 12.42 10.30
CA ALA A 419 12.05 12.94 8.95
C ALA A 419 11.59 14.39 8.81
N ALA A 420 10.47 14.76 9.45
CA ALA A 420 9.98 16.14 9.48
C ALA A 420 10.95 17.07 10.21
N ALA A 421 11.54 16.63 11.33
CA ALA A 421 12.57 17.38 12.04
C ALA A 421 13.83 17.57 11.18
N TRP A 422 14.29 16.50 10.51
CA TRP A 422 15.41 16.58 9.58
C TRP A 422 15.13 17.56 8.44
N ALA A 423 13.96 17.48 7.82
CA ALA A 423 13.56 18.35 6.70
C ALA A 423 13.51 19.81 7.15
N ALA A 424 12.92 20.12 8.31
CA ALA A 424 12.84 21.48 8.82
C ALA A 424 14.22 22.11 9.07
N GLU A 425 15.21 21.31 9.48
CA GLU A 425 16.57 21.79 9.75
C GLU A 425 17.46 21.83 8.50
N ASN A 426 17.37 20.82 7.62
CA ASN A 426 18.35 20.57 6.57
C ASN A 426 17.82 20.79 5.15
N ALA A 427 16.53 20.57 4.91
CA ALA A 427 15.92 20.58 3.57
C ALA A 427 14.44 21.01 3.63
N PRO A 428 14.16 22.29 3.95
CA PRO A 428 12.78 22.79 4.12
C PRO A 428 11.96 22.79 2.82
N ASP A 429 12.61 22.47 1.69
CA ASP A 429 12.02 22.22 0.38
C ASP A 429 11.64 20.74 0.15
N THR A 430 11.47 19.96 1.22
CA THR A 430 11.01 18.56 1.18
C THR A 430 9.50 18.49 1.34
N LEU A 431 8.82 17.79 0.43
CA LEU A 431 7.42 17.38 0.60
C LEU A 431 7.39 16.04 1.32
N ILE A 432 6.66 15.99 2.44
CA ILE A 432 6.39 14.75 3.16
C ILE A 432 4.90 14.44 3.04
N ILE A 433 4.57 13.22 2.64
CA ILE A 433 3.21 12.69 2.63
C ILE A 433 3.19 11.42 3.47
N ALA A 434 2.21 11.27 4.37
CA ALA A 434 1.94 10.04 5.09
C ALA A 434 0.51 9.56 4.79
N THR A 435 0.36 8.27 4.48
CA THR A 435 -0.93 7.66 4.14
C THR A 435 -0.92 6.18 4.52
N ALA A 436 -2.04 5.50 4.29
CA ALA A 436 -2.10 4.06 4.13
C ALA A 436 -2.30 3.70 2.65
N ASP A 437 -2.15 2.44 2.32
CA ASP A 437 -2.46 1.83 1.04
C ASP A 437 -3.90 1.26 1.01
N HIS A 438 -4.41 0.78 2.16
CA HIS A 438 -5.79 0.43 2.42
C HIS A 438 -6.12 0.49 3.92
N GLY A 439 -7.40 0.36 4.29
CA GLY A 439 -7.83 0.28 5.68
C GLY A 439 -8.17 -1.14 6.12
N HIS A 440 -8.10 -1.40 7.42
CA HIS A 440 -8.54 -2.66 8.04
C HIS A 440 -9.85 -2.51 8.84
N GLY A 441 -10.52 -3.63 9.15
CA GLY A 441 -11.76 -3.69 9.94
C GLY A 441 -11.62 -3.35 11.44
N TYR A 442 -10.57 -2.66 11.85
CA TYR A 442 -10.29 -2.35 13.25
C TYR A 442 -11.19 -1.22 13.79
N ASP A 443 -11.72 -1.39 15.01
CA ASP A 443 -12.39 -0.34 15.77
C ASP A 443 -12.27 -0.57 17.29
N VAL A 444 -12.51 0.49 18.09
CA VAL A 444 -12.57 0.44 19.55
C VAL A 444 -13.98 0.79 20.02
N TYR A 445 -14.68 -0.18 20.58
CA TYR A 445 -16.10 -0.02 20.97
C TYR A 445 -16.31 0.15 22.49
N GLY A 446 -15.27 0.03 23.30
CA GLY A 446 -15.33 0.19 24.74
C GLY A 446 -13.97 0.04 25.42
N THR A 447 -13.99 -0.25 26.72
CA THR A 447 -12.79 -0.65 27.48
C THR A 447 -13.05 -1.88 28.32
N VAL A 448 -12.04 -2.66 28.62
CA VAL A 448 -12.17 -3.84 29.49
C VAL A 448 -11.53 -3.55 30.83
N ASN A 449 -12.23 -3.87 31.92
CA ASN A 449 -11.65 -3.90 33.26
C ASN A 449 -11.01 -5.27 33.51
N LEU A 450 -9.69 -5.37 33.40
CA LEU A 450 -9.00 -6.67 33.41
C LEU A 450 -9.10 -7.40 34.76
N ASP A 451 -9.19 -6.66 35.87
CA ASP A 451 -9.38 -7.25 37.20
C ASP A 451 -10.73 -8.00 37.29
N GLU A 452 -11.79 -7.39 36.75
CA GLU A 452 -13.14 -7.98 36.74
C GLU A 452 -13.23 -9.09 35.69
N PHE A 453 -12.64 -8.88 34.51
CA PHE A 453 -12.63 -9.85 33.42
C PHE A 453 -11.92 -11.15 33.83
N THR A 454 -10.72 -11.04 34.39
CA THR A 454 -9.92 -12.21 34.81
C THR A 454 -10.51 -12.92 36.04
N ALA A 455 -11.21 -12.20 36.92
CA ALA A 455 -11.84 -12.79 38.09
C ALA A 455 -13.15 -13.53 37.78
N ALA A 456 -13.78 -13.29 36.63
CA ALA A 456 -15.02 -13.94 36.24
C ALA A 456 -14.82 -15.43 35.97
N THR A 457 -15.81 -16.25 36.38
CA THR A 457 -15.75 -17.72 36.22
C THR A 457 -16.48 -18.24 34.98
N ASP A 458 -17.16 -17.35 34.25
CA ASP A 458 -17.91 -17.66 33.04
C ASP A 458 -17.91 -16.47 32.05
N ASP A 459 -18.34 -16.72 30.82
CA ASP A 459 -18.33 -15.73 29.74
C ASP A 459 -19.30 -14.57 29.99
N ALA A 460 -20.38 -14.80 30.75
CA ALA A 460 -21.32 -13.74 31.10
C ALA A 460 -20.64 -12.72 32.01
N GLY A 461 -19.93 -13.17 33.06
CA GLY A 461 -19.16 -12.29 33.93
C GLY A 461 -18.02 -11.57 33.20
N ARG A 462 -17.31 -12.26 32.29
CA ARG A 462 -16.28 -11.62 31.45
C ARG A 462 -16.87 -10.50 30.59
N ARG A 463 -18.02 -10.74 29.97
CA ARG A 463 -18.71 -9.74 29.14
C ARG A 463 -19.25 -8.57 29.97
N GLU A 464 -19.60 -8.78 31.24
CA GLU A 464 -19.98 -7.69 32.16
C GLU A 464 -18.81 -6.75 32.48
N ALA A 465 -17.56 -7.22 32.37
CA ALA A 465 -16.35 -6.40 32.56
C ALA A 465 -16.00 -5.54 31.33
N ILE A 466 -16.71 -5.71 30.20
CA ILE A 466 -16.58 -4.88 29.00
C ILE A 466 -17.46 -3.64 29.18
N ASP A 467 -16.80 -2.54 29.52
CA ASP A 467 -17.39 -1.25 29.79
C ASP A 467 -17.71 -0.48 28.50
N VAL A 468 -18.94 0.00 28.36
CA VAL A 468 -19.44 0.78 27.21
C VAL A 468 -19.96 2.17 27.63
N TYR A 469 -20.03 3.11 26.69
CA TYR A 469 -20.54 4.48 26.89
C TYR A 469 -19.92 5.18 28.13
N ASN A 470 -20.73 5.54 29.14
CA ASN A 470 -20.24 6.18 30.37
C ASN A 470 -19.38 5.24 31.24
N GLY A 471 -19.56 3.92 31.07
CA GLY A 471 -18.72 2.91 31.71
C GLY A 471 -17.33 2.85 31.09
N ALA A 472 -17.21 3.11 29.78
CA ALA A 472 -15.93 3.11 29.05
C ALA A 472 -15.05 4.28 29.52
N ARG A 473 -14.33 4.06 30.62
CA ARG A 473 -13.36 5.00 31.16
C ARG A 473 -12.14 5.05 30.23
N TYR A 474 -11.25 5.99 30.48
CA TYR A 474 -9.99 6.03 29.75
C TYR A 474 -9.16 4.77 30.00
N PRO A 475 -8.52 4.21 28.96
CA PRO A 475 -7.50 3.19 29.18
C PRO A 475 -6.36 3.77 30.01
N ASN A 476 -5.64 2.91 30.72
CA ASN A 476 -4.57 3.33 31.64
C ASN A 476 -3.22 2.68 31.31
N TYR A 477 -2.90 2.57 30.03
CA TYR A 477 -1.57 2.18 29.60
C TYR A 477 -0.53 3.17 30.14
N PRO A 478 0.45 2.71 30.94
CA PRO A 478 1.55 3.56 31.35
C PRO A 478 2.52 3.80 30.19
N ASP A 479 3.40 4.79 30.40
CA ASP A 479 4.59 5.08 29.59
C ASP A 479 5.63 5.60 30.61
N VAL A 480 6.28 4.66 31.31
CA VAL A 480 7.10 4.92 32.49
C VAL A 480 8.46 5.51 32.12
N ASP A 481 9.04 5.05 31.02
CA ASP A 481 10.35 5.52 30.54
C ASP A 481 10.25 6.75 29.62
N GLY A 482 9.05 7.08 29.14
CA GLY A 482 8.78 8.28 28.34
C GLY A 482 9.23 8.15 26.89
N ASP A 483 9.41 6.93 26.39
CA ASP A 483 9.78 6.66 25.00
C ASP A 483 8.59 6.84 24.03
N GLY A 484 7.38 7.02 24.57
CA GLY A 484 6.16 7.27 23.83
C GLY A 484 5.39 6.01 23.45
N PHE A 485 5.85 4.82 23.83
CA PHE A 485 5.17 3.55 23.63
C PHE A 485 4.42 3.14 24.92
N PRO A 486 3.20 2.59 24.80
CA PRO A 486 2.46 2.13 25.97
C PRO A 486 3.03 0.80 26.51
N GLU A 487 3.18 0.66 27.82
CA GLU A 487 3.46 -0.66 28.42
C GLU A 487 2.17 -1.48 28.55
N TRP A 488 1.78 -2.13 27.45
CA TRP A 488 0.50 -2.83 27.31
C TRP A 488 0.21 -3.83 28.43
N GLN A 489 1.23 -4.56 28.90
CA GLN A 489 1.12 -5.60 29.93
C GLN A 489 0.82 -5.06 31.33
N ASP A 490 1.05 -3.77 31.57
CA ASP A 490 0.93 -3.15 32.89
C ASP A 490 -0.39 -2.36 33.05
N ALA A 491 -1.24 -2.35 32.02
CA ALA A 491 -2.56 -1.74 32.07
C ALA A 491 -3.56 -2.62 32.85
N SER A 492 -4.43 -2.00 33.64
CA SER A 492 -5.57 -2.69 34.27
C SER A 492 -6.90 -2.41 33.55
N ARG A 493 -6.87 -1.47 32.61
CA ARG A 493 -7.99 -1.07 31.77
C ARG A 493 -7.50 -0.85 30.35
N VAL A 494 -7.93 -1.74 29.47
CA VAL A 494 -7.48 -1.82 28.07
C VAL A 494 -8.63 -1.50 27.12
N PHE A 495 -8.35 -1.35 25.84
CA PHE A 495 -9.38 -1.23 24.83
C PHE A 495 -10.19 -2.52 24.71
N ALA A 496 -11.50 -2.37 24.60
CA ALA A 496 -12.30 -3.38 23.91
C ALA A 496 -12.24 -3.01 22.43
N GLY A 497 -11.11 -3.36 21.80
CA GLY A 497 -10.79 -3.12 20.39
C GLY A 497 -10.66 -4.44 19.66
N THR A 498 -11.07 -4.48 18.39
CA THR A 498 -10.94 -5.69 17.58
C THR A 498 -11.01 -5.36 16.09
N VAL A 499 -10.43 -6.24 15.30
CA VAL A 499 -10.73 -6.34 13.87
C VAL A 499 -12.05 -7.10 13.71
N ASN A 500 -13.08 -6.37 13.28
CA ASN A 500 -14.47 -6.81 13.34
C ASN A 500 -14.90 -7.82 12.25
N ASN A 501 -13.98 -8.20 11.37
CA ASN A 501 -14.20 -9.10 10.24
C ASN A 501 -13.26 -10.30 10.30
N GLY A 502 -13.19 -11.01 11.43
CA GLY A 502 -12.31 -12.16 11.64
C GLY A 502 -12.99 -13.54 11.57
N PRO A 503 -12.21 -14.62 11.78
CA PRO A 503 -12.70 -15.99 11.96
C PRO A 503 -13.38 -16.18 13.33
N ASP A 504 -13.90 -17.39 13.59
CA ASP A 504 -14.18 -17.82 14.96
C ASP A 504 -12.86 -17.79 15.75
N HIS A 505 -12.85 -17.12 16.91
CA HIS A 505 -11.66 -16.97 17.76
C HIS A 505 -12.05 -16.76 19.22
N THR A 506 -11.08 -16.87 20.12
CA THR A 506 -11.19 -16.45 21.52
C THR A 506 -10.48 -15.11 21.73
N GLU A 507 -11.06 -14.23 22.54
CA GLU A 507 -10.52 -12.89 22.79
C GLU A 507 -10.45 -12.59 24.29
N ASP A 508 -9.27 -12.22 24.78
CA ASP A 508 -9.08 -11.80 26.17
C ASP A 508 -8.69 -10.32 26.36
N PHE A 509 -8.49 -9.59 25.25
CA PHE A 509 -8.13 -8.16 25.16
C PHE A 509 -6.78 -7.79 25.78
N GLN A 510 -5.98 -8.77 26.19
CA GLN A 510 -4.66 -8.55 26.76
C GLN A 510 -3.60 -8.71 25.68
N VAL A 511 -2.47 -8.04 25.87
CA VAL A 511 -1.30 -8.26 25.00
C VAL A 511 -0.81 -9.70 25.13
N SER A 512 -0.70 -10.41 24.00
CA SER A 512 -0.12 -11.75 23.98
C SER A 512 1.41 -11.68 23.95
N PRO A 513 2.13 -12.46 24.80
CA PRO A 513 3.59 -12.49 24.80
C PRO A 513 4.20 -13.08 23.52
N VAL A 514 3.40 -13.79 22.73
CA VAL A 514 3.77 -14.32 21.41
C VAL A 514 2.81 -13.77 20.35
N PRO A 515 3.20 -13.70 19.07
CA PRO A 515 2.27 -13.30 18.01
C PRO A 515 1.02 -14.18 17.99
N ARG A 516 -0.15 -13.55 17.84
CA ARG A 516 -1.44 -14.25 17.85
C ARG A 516 -1.63 -15.18 16.65
N VAL A 517 -2.37 -16.26 16.88
CA VAL A 517 -2.84 -17.18 15.85
C VAL A 517 -4.32 -17.49 16.14
N PRO A 518 -5.25 -16.64 15.70
CA PRO A 518 -6.64 -16.66 16.19
C PRO A 518 -7.41 -17.91 15.74
N ALA A 519 -7.05 -18.49 14.59
CA ALA A 519 -7.70 -19.69 14.06
C ALA A 519 -6.71 -20.65 13.40
N ILE A 520 -7.05 -21.94 13.42
CA ILE A 520 -6.27 -23.06 12.87
C ILE A 520 -7.13 -23.93 11.94
N ASP A 521 -6.49 -24.55 10.94
CA ASP A 521 -7.18 -25.47 10.00
C ASP A 521 -7.57 -26.78 10.69
N ASP A 522 -8.83 -27.19 10.55
CA ASP A 522 -9.36 -28.45 11.06
C ASP A 522 -8.91 -29.69 10.26
N GLY A 523 -8.12 -29.48 9.19
CA GLY A 523 -7.62 -30.48 8.26
C GLY A 523 -8.51 -30.69 7.03
N ASN A 524 -9.63 -29.98 6.93
CA ASN A 524 -10.55 -29.98 5.78
C ASN A 524 -10.60 -28.63 5.07
N GLY A 525 -9.70 -27.69 5.39
CA GLY A 525 -9.72 -26.32 4.87
C GLY A 525 -10.78 -25.45 5.53
N VAL A 526 -11.24 -25.84 6.73
CA VAL A 526 -12.14 -25.04 7.57
C VAL A 526 -11.33 -24.54 8.76
N TYR A 527 -11.24 -23.22 8.90
CA TYR A 527 -10.57 -22.60 10.04
C TYR A 527 -11.52 -22.51 11.23
N VAL A 528 -11.02 -22.93 12.38
CA VAL A 528 -11.73 -22.93 13.66
C VAL A 528 -10.88 -22.22 14.71
N ASP A 529 -11.54 -21.74 15.76
CA ASP A 529 -10.92 -21.12 16.92
C ASP A 529 -9.71 -21.92 17.44
N ASN A 530 -8.58 -21.22 17.63
CA ASN A 530 -7.37 -21.82 18.16
C ASN A 530 -7.43 -21.87 19.69
N PRO A 531 -7.52 -23.06 20.32
CA PRO A 531 -7.63 -23.15 21.79
C PRO A 531 -6.35 -22.74 22.54
N GLU A 532 -5.24 -22.52 21.83
CA GLU A 532 -3.99 -22.02 22.42
C GLU A 532 -3.89 -20.49 22.39
N ASP A 533 -4.70 -19.81 21.58
CA ASP A 533 -4.78 -18.34 21.51
C ASP A 533 -5.82 -17.85 22.52
N ASP A 534 -5.41 -16.95 23.42
CA ASP A 534 -6.24 -16.35 24.47
C ASP A 534 -7.14 -17.34 25.26
N PRO A 535 -6.61 -18.46 25.80
CA PRO A 535 -7.43 -19.55 26.37
C PRO A 535 -8.30 -19.14 27.57
N ASN A 536 -8.12 -17.94 28.12
CA ASN A 536 -8.87 -17.39 29.25
C ASN A 536 -9.91 -16.33 28.83
N GLY A 537 -10.07 -16.10 27.52
CA GLY A 537 -10.95 -15.09 26.95
C GLY A 537 -12.42 -15.52 26.83
N ILE A 538 -13.13 -14.86 25.92
CA ILE A 538 -14.50 -15.18 25.52
C ILE A 538 -14.53 -15.63 24.05
N PRO A 539 -15.40 -16.59 23.69
CA PRO A 539 -15.57 -16.98 22.29
C PRO A 539 -16.26 -15.87 21.51
N VAL A 540 -15.71 -15.55 20.34
CA VAL A 540 -16.21 -14.58 19.37
C VAL A 540 -16.51 -15.32 18.07
N SER A 541 -17.74 -15.19 17.58
CA SER A 541 -18.14 -15.79 16.31
C SER A 541 -17.60 -15.00 15.12
N GLY A 542 -16.97 -15.69 14.19
CA GLY A 542 -16.50 -15.17 12.91
C GLY A 542 -17.63 -14.79 11.97
N VAL A 543 -17.30 -13.92 11.03
CA VAL A 543 -18.24 -13.42 10.01
C VAL A 543 -17.74 -13.58 8.58
N LEU A 544 -16.50 -14.06 8.43
CA LEU A 544 -15.90 -14.36 7.14
C LEU A 544 -16.26 -15.76 6.63
N ASP A 545 -15.83 -16.05 5.41
CA ASP A 545 -15.84 -17.40 4.88
C ASP A 545 -15.07 -18.36 5.80
N ILE A 546 -15.52 -19.61 5.87
CA ILE A 546 -14.94 -20.64 6.76
C ILE A 546 -13.51 -21.01 6.38
N GLY A 547 -13.04 -20.63 5.19
CA GLY A 547 -11.65 -20.77 4.76
C GLY A 547 -10.73 -19.64 5.22
N SER A 548 -11.24 -18.59 5.90
CA SER A 548 -10.44 -17.48 6.39
C SER A 548 -9.90 -17.76 7.79
N SER A 549 -8.59 -17.56 7.97
CA SER A 549 -7.88 -17.76 9.24
C SER A 549 -7.62 -16.49 10.05
N THR A 550 -7.91 -15.34 9.46
CA THR A 550 -7.52 -14.00 9.94
C THR A 550 -8.56 -12.97 9.51
N GLY A 551 -8.45 -11.74 10.03
CA GLY A 551 -9.17 -10.60 9.49
C GLY A 551 -8.75 -10.26 8.05
N VAL A 552 -9.47 -9.36 7.39
CA VAL A 552 -9.18 -8.91 6.01
C VAL A 552 -9.29 -7.39 5.87
N HIS A 553 -8.78 -6.86 4.76
CA HIS A 553 -8.88 -5.43 4.41
C HIS A 553 -10.34 -4.97 4.25
N THR A 554 -10.55 -3.66 4.21
CA THR A 554 -11.87 -3.03 4.11
C THR A 554 -11.92 -1.87 3.12
N LEU A 555 -13.13 -1.52 2.67
CA LEU A 555 -13.44 -0.42 1.74
C LEU A 555 -13.35 0.97 2.42
N GLN A 556 -12.55 1.12 3.48
CA GLN A 556 -12.45 2.42 4.16
C GLN A 556 -11.57 3.36 3.33
N ASP A 557 -12.03 4.60 3.15
CA ASP A 557 -11.14 5.67 2.70
C ASP A 557 -10.04 5.86 3.74
N VAL A 558 -8.80 6.03 3.27
CA VAL A 558 -7.62 6.18 4.12
C VAL A 558 -7.23 7.65 4.27
N PRO A 559 -6.74 8.09 5.44
CA PRO A 559 -6.32 9.46 5.63
C PRO A 559 -4.97 9.73 4.98
N VAL A 560 -4.82 10.94 4.42
CA VAL A 560 -3.58 11.44 3.84
C VAL A 560 -3.16 12.70 4.59
N PHE A 561 -1.94 12.71 5.10
CA PHE A 561 -1.32 13.81 5.86
C PHE A 561 -0.15 14.38 5.06
N ALA A 562 0.01 15.70 5.02
CA ALA A 562 1.11 16.31 4.29
C ALA A 562 1.71 17.55 4.95
N TRP A 563 3.00 17.75 4.66
CA TRP A 563 3.84 18.86 5.13
C TRP A 563 4.75 19.37 4.01
N GLY A 564 5.03 20.67 4.00
CA GLY A 564 6.03 21.26 3.11
C GLY A 564 5.49 21.64 1.73
N PRO A 565 6.38 21.99 0.77
CA PRO A 565 5.95 22.53 -0.52
C PRO A 565 5.10 21.56 -1.33
N GLY A 566 3.92 22.00 -1.77
CA GLY A 566 2.97 21.18 -2.52
C GLY A 566 1.94 20.46 -1.65
N ALA A 567 2.10 20.46 -0.33
CA ALA A 567 1.15 19.84 0.61
C ALA A 567 -0.26 20.41 0.53
N GLN A 568 -0.44 21.66 0.07
CA GLN A 568 -1.76 22.28 -0.11
C GLN A 568 -2.68 21.55 -1.10
N SER A 569 -2.13 20.65 -1.93
CA SER A 569 -2.90 19.80 -2.84
C SER A 569 -3.55 18.60 -2.14
N VAL A 570 -3.17 18.30 -0.89
CA VAL A 570 -3.72 17.22 -0.06
C VAL A 570 -4.95 17.75 0.70
N VAL A 571 -6.06 17.96 -0.02
CA VAL A 571 -7.32 18.46 0.55
C VAL A 571 -8.50 17.80 -0.13
N GLY A 572 -9.51 17.41 0.66
CA GLY A 572 -10.75 16.83 0.17
C GLY A 572 -10.71 15.31 0.07
N LEU A 573 -11.53 14.76 -0.82
CA LEU A 573 -11.62 13.33 -1.13
C LEU A 573 -11.18 13.11 -2.57
N TYR A 574 -10.29 12.16 -2.78
CA TYR A 574 -9.77 11.77 -4.09
C TYR A 574 -9.42 10.27 -4.10
N HIS A 575 -9.07 9.70 -5.25
CA HIS A 575 -8.53 8.35 -5.29
C HIS A 575 -7.04 8.37 -4.96
N GLN A 576 -6.50 7.36 -4.27
CA GLN A 576 -5.08 7.33 -3.87
C GLN A 576 -4.07 7.51 -5.01
N SER A 577 -4.45 7.19 -6.25
CA SER A 577 -3.63 7.46 -7.44
C SER A 577 -3.32 8.95 -7.63
N GLU A 578 -4.12 9.85 -7.06
CA GLU A 578 -3.83 11.29 -7.06
C GLU A 578 -2.56 11.64 -6.28
N ILE A 579 -2.15 10.82 -5.30
CA ILE A 579 -0.93 11.07 -4.51
C ILE A 579 0.30 11.07 -5.41
N PHE A 580 0.37 10.17 -6.40
CA PHE A 580 1.40 10.19 -7.44
C PHE A 580 1.46 11.54 -8.16
N PHE A 581 0.31 12.05 -8.61
CA PHE A 581 0.25 13.31 -9.34
C PHE A 581 0.53 14.53 -8.46
N ILE A 582 0.20 14.47 -7.16
CA ILE A 582 0.58 15.50 -6.18
C ILE A 582 2.10 15.55 -6.04
N MET A 583 2.76 14.39 -5.86
CA MET A 583 4.22 14.30 -5.78
C MET A 583 4.87 14.77 -7.08
N ALA A 584 4.37 14.31 -8.23
CA ALA A 584 4.88 14.70 -9.54
C ALA A 584 4.74 16.20 -9.81
N SER A 585 3.61 16.79 -9.43
CA SER A 585 3.34 18.23 -9.54
C SER A 585 4.28 19.05 -8.65
N ALA A 586 4.51 18.61 -7.40
CA ALA A 586 5.43 19.27 -6.48
C ALA A 586 6.87 19.25 -6.99
N LEU A 587 7.29 18.15 -7.64
CA LEU A 587 8.57 18.03 -8.32
C LEU A 587 8.63 18.77 -9.67
N GLY A 588 7.51 19.30 -10.17
CA GLY A 588 7.44 19.93 -11.48
C GLY A 588 7.78 18.95 -12.61
N LEU A 589 7.44 17.66 -12.48
CA LEU A 589 7.76 16.64 -13.49
C LEU A 589 7.04 16.95 -14.81
N ASN A 590 7.82 17.11 -15.87
CA ASN A 590 7.34 17.22 -17.24
C ASN A 590 8.24 16.39 -18.18
N PRO A 591 7.98 15.09 -18.31
CA PRO A 591 8.80 14.20 -19.13
C PRO A 591 8.88 14.64 -20.61
N ALA A 592 7.84 15.31 -21.14
CA ALA A 592 7.81 15.82 -22.52
C ALA A 592 8.71 17.06 -22.75
N ALA A 593 9.20 17.73 -21.71
CA ALA A 593 10.08 18.90 -21.87
C ALA A 593 11.52 18.54 -22.27
N GLY A 594 11.92 17.27 -22.15
CA GLY A 594 13.27 16.76 -22.45
C GLY A 594 13.38 15.90 -23.71
N SER A 595 12.28 15.65 -24.43
CA SER A 595 12.21 14.81 -25.64
C SER A 595 12.37 15.59 -26.94
#